data_AF-A0A972EQ02-F1
#
_entry.id   AF-A0A972EQ02-F1
#
_cell.length_a   1.000
_cell.length_b   1.000
_cell.length_c   1.000
_cell.angle_alpha   90.00
_cell.angle_beta   90.00
_cell.angle_gamma   90.00
#
_symmetry.space_group_name_H-M   'P 1'
#
loop_
_entity.id
_entity.type
_entity.pdbx_description
1 polymer ?
#
loop_
_entity_poly.entity_id
_entity_poly.type
_entity_poly.pdbx_seq_one_letter_code
_entity_poly.pdbx_strand_id
1 'polypeptide(L)'
;KSAILTAEVMKRLGYEVYPEVEAERNDIIQAIKLGSPEKVIAYCEEVQASSPVDAFVTPIPWPMPGYDDDVIMAAGTFIQGASIELSADAPMREPYVVYVQGGLLYEQGKLALMKAVDRLENLT
;
A
#
# COMPACT_ATOMS: atom_id res chain seq x y z
N LYS A 1 -4.97 -5.33 -12.29
CA LYS A 1 -6.41 -5.16 -11.97
C LYS A 1 -6.62 -4.56 -10.57
N SER A 2 -5.98 -5.10 -9.53
CA SER A 2 -5.94 -4.49 -8.18
C SER A 2 -5.42 -3.04 -8.22
N ALA A 3 -4.28 -2.79 -8.87
CA ALA A 3 -3.73 -1.43 -9.03
C ALA A 3 -4.73 -0.41 -9.60
N ILE A 4 -5.46 -0.76 -10.66
CA ILE A 4 -6.48 0.11 -11.29
C ILE A 4 -7.66 0.35 -10.35
N LEU A 5 -8.12 -0.70 -9.63
CA LEU A 5 -9.17 -0.55 -8.62
C LEU A 5 -8.72 0.41 -7.51
N THR A 6 -7.50 0.24 -7.01
CA THR A 6 -6.92 1.12 -5.99
C THR A 6 -6.83 2.55 -6.49
N ALA A 7 -6.34 2.78 -7.71
CA ALA A 7 -6.30 4.11 -8.31
C ALA A 7 -7.70 4.75 -8.34
N GLU A 8 -8.71 4.04 -8.83
CA GLU A 8 -10.07 4.56 -8.97
C GLU A 8 -10.71 4.89 -7.62
N VAL A 9 -10.59 3.99 -6.63
CA VAL A 9 -11.16 4.21 -5.29
C VAL A 9 -10.47 5.37 -4.59
N MET A 10 -9.14 5.38 -4.55
CA MET A 10 -8.39 6.42 -3.84
C MET A 10 -8.55 7.79 -4.50
N LYS A 11 -8.61 7.84 -5.84
CA LYS A 11 -8.93 9.07 -6.59
C LYS A 11 -10.32 9.60 -6.24
N ARG A 12 -11.33 8.73 -6.16
CA ARG A 12 -12.70 9.13 -5.74
C ARG A 12 -12.76 9.63 -4.30
N LEU A 13 -11.87 9.16 -3.42
CA LEU A 13 -11.72 9.64 -2.05
C LEU A 13 -10.90 10.95 -1.94
N GLY A 14 -10.45 11.50 -3.08
CA GLY A 14 -9.76 12.79 -3.13
C GLY A 14 -8.24 12.70 -2.98
N TYR A 15 -7.65 11.51 -3.03
CA TYR A 15 -6.19 11.36 -3.05
C TYR A 15 -5.63 11.52 -4.47
N GLU A 16 -4.43 12.10 -4.56
CA GLU A 16 -3.64 12.05 -5.81
C GLU A 16 -3.07 10.62 -5.98
N VAL A 17 -3.21 10.06 -7.18
CA VAL A 17 -2.76 8.71 -7.51
C VAL A 17 -1.88 8.72 -8.75
N TYR A 18 -0.96 7.75 -8.85
CA TYR A 18 -0.14 7.56 -10.04
C TYR A 18 0.22 6.09 -10.24
N PRO A 19 0.11 5.50 -11.44
CA PRO A 19 -0.55 6.05 -12.61
C PRO A 19 -2.05 6.31 -12.39
N GLU A 20 -2.63 7.14 -13.25
CA GLU A 20 -4.06 7.36 -13.34
C GLU A 20 -4.81 6.07 -13.78
N VAL A 21 -6.13 6.08 -13.64
CA VAL A 21 -6.98 4.90 -13.87
C VAL A 21 -6.95 4.47 -15.33
N GLU A 22 -6.99 5.43 -16.25
CA GLU A 22 -6.97 5.24 -17.70
C GLU A 22 -5.55 5.21 -18.29
N ALA A 23 -4.52 5.38 -17.46
CA ALA A 23 -3.14 5.36 -17.93
C ALA A 23 -2.76 3.98 -18.46
N GLU A 24 -2.00 3.95 -19.55
CA GLU A 24 -1.35 2.72 -20.02
C GLU A 24 -0.32 2.26 -18.99
N ARG A 25 -0.32 0.97 -18.65
CA ARG A 25 0.50 0.40 -17.57
C ARG A 25 1.49 -0.61 -18.11
N ASN A 26 2.75 -0.40 -17.74
CA ASN A 26 3.87 -1.27 -18.10
C ASN A 26 4.40 -2.08 -16.91
N ASP A 27 3.90 -1.79 -15.70
CA ASP A 27 4.23 -2.48 -14.46
C ASP A 27 2.96 -2.69 -13.60
N ILE A 28 3.18 -3.21 -12.39
CA ILE A 28 2.13 -3.49 -11.40
C ILE A 28 2.04 -2.44 -10.29
N ILE A 29 2.86 -1.39 -10.35
CA ILE A 29 3.01 -0.41 -9.27
C ILE A 29 1.81 0.55 -9.29
N GLN A 30 1.30 0.84 -8.10
CA GLN A 30 0.34 1.92 -7.87
C GLN A 30 0.81 2.79 -6.71
N ALA A 31 1.00 4.07 -6.98
CA ALA A 31 1.33 5.08 -5.98
C ALA A 31 0.08 5.86 -5.55
N ILE A 32 0.02 6.21 -4.26
CA ILE A 32 -1.02 7.05 -3.65
C ILE A 32 -0.32 8.07 -2.75
N LYS A 33 -0.59 9.36 -2.96
CA LYS A 33 -0.10 10.44 -2.09
C LYS A 33 -1.05 10.61 -0.91
N LEU A 34 -0.72 10.04 0.24
CA LEU A 34 -1.58 10.06 1.42
C LEU A 34 -1.48 11.37 2.22
N GLY A 35 -0.37 12.10 2.06
CA GLY A 35 -0.19 13.45 2.61
C GLY A 35 0.07 13.53 4.11
N SER A 36 0.14 12.40 4.83
CA SER A 36 0.56 12.38 6.24
C SER A 36 1.29 11.07 6.59
N PRO A 37 2.23 11.10 7.54
CA PRO A 37 2.93 9.90 7.99
C PRO A 37 1.99 8.92 8.70
N GLU A 38 1.00 9.41 9.45
CA GLU A 38 0.01 8.57 10.15
C GLU A 38 -0.83 7.76 9.17
N LYS A 39 -1.24 8.36 8.06
CA LYS A 39 -1.99 7.66 7.00
C LYS A 39 -1.14 6.60 6.31
N VAL A 40 0.15 6.89 6.05
CA VAL A 40 1.07 5.88 5.49
C VAL A 40 1.22 4.69 6.42
N ILE A 41 1.46 4.94 7.71
CA ILE A 41 1.57 3.87 8.71
C ILE A 41 0.28 3.05 8.74
N ALA A 42 -0.87 3.70 8.92
CA ALA A 42 -2.16 3.01 9.00
C ALA A 42 -2.49 2.20 7.74
N TYR A 43 -2.14 2.70 6.55
CA TYR A 43 -2.36 1.99 5.30
C TYR A 43 -1.48 0.72 5.22
N CYS A 44 -0.19 0.84 5.53
CA CYS A 44 0.74 -0.30 5.52
C CYS A 44 0.39 -1.34 6.61
N GLU A 45 0.01 -0.90 7.81
CA GLU A 45 -0.49 -1.78 8.86
C GLU A 45 -1.68 -2.62 8.39
N GLU A 46 -2.65 -2.00 7.71
CA GLU A 46 -3.85 -2.72 7.27
C GLU A 46 -3.59 -3.65 6.07
N VAL A 47 -2.68 -3.27 5.18
CA VAL A 47 -2.20 -4.18 4.12
C VAL A 47 -1.51 -5.41 4.73
N GLN A 48 -0.69 -5.22 5.77
CA GLN A 48 -0.06 -6.33 6.48
C GLN A 48 -1.11 -7.19 7.20
N ALA A 49 -2.05 -6.59 7.93
CA ALA A 49 -3.13 -7.29 8.63
C ALA A 49 -4.10 -8.03 7.68
N SER A 50 -4.16 -7.61 6.42
CA SER A 50 -4.94 -8.26 5.35
C SER A 50 -4.17 -9.33 4.57
N SER A 51 -2.91 -9.57 4.92
CA SER A 51 -2.07 -10.57 4.26
C SER A 51 -2.28 -11.99 4.81
N PRO A 52 -2.00 -13.05 4.03
CA PRO A 52 -2.18 -14.43 4.47
C PRO A 52 -1.10 -14.92 5.44
N VAL A 53 0.10 -14.32 5.42
CA VAL A 53 1.24 -14.66 6.25
C VAL A 53 1.60 -13.47 7.13
N ASP A 54 2.00 -13.73 8.38
CA ASP A 54 2.43 -12.71 9.36
C ASP A 54 1.45 -11.54 9.57
N ALA A 55 0.14 -11.79 9.39
CA ALA A 55 -0.91 -10.79 9.56
C ALA A 55 -0.98 -10.18 10.97
N PHE A 56 -0.45 -10.89 11.97
CA PHE A 56 -0.38 -10.43 13.37
C PHE A 56 0.84 -9.54 13.65
N VAL A 57 1.77 -9.41 12.69
CA VAL A 57 2.95 -8.55 12.82
C VAL A 57 2.59 -7.15 12.34
N THR A 58 2.88 -6.15 13.16
CA THR A 58 2.63 -4.74 12.82
C THR A 58 3.90 -4.13 12.20
N PRO A 59 3.85 -3.64 10.95
CA PRO A 59 4.98 -2.98 10.34
C PRO A 59 5.20 -1.62 11.00
N ILE A 60 6.47 -1.27 11.22
CA ILE A 60 6.88 0.04 11.71
C ILE A 60 7.94 0.61 10.77
N PRO A 61 8.07 1.94 10.65
CA PRO A 61 9.21 2.54 9.96
C PRO A 61 10.54 2.05 10.55
N TRP A 62 11.47 1.69 9.69
CA TRP A 62 12.83 1.33 10.11
C TRP A 62 13.89 1.92 9.16
N PRO A 63 15.14 2.11 9.62
CA PRO A 63 16.25 2.58 8.78
C PRO A 63 16.71 1.47 7.82
N MET A 64 16.13 1.42 6.63
CA MET A 64 16.41 0.35 5.66
C MET A 64 17.76 0.60 4.98
N PRO A 65 18.71 -0.35 4.97
CA PRO A 65 19.99 -0.16 4.32
C PRO A 65 19.84 0.23 2.85
N GLY A 66 20.47 1.34 2.45
CA GLY A 66 20.40 1.87 1.08
C GLY A 66 19.35 2.96 0.86
N TYR A 67 18.55 3.30 1.88
CA TYR A 67 17.63 4.43 1.87
C TYR A 67 18.10 5.51 2.87
N ASP A 68 17.92 6.77 2.50
CA ASP A 68 18.29 7.93 3.34
C ASP A 68 17.25 8.20 4.44
N ASP A 69 15.99 7.83 4.19
CA ASP A 69 14.85 7.99 5.10
C ASP A 69 14.38 6.62 5.60
N ASP A 70 13.74 6.58 6.77
CA ASP A 70 13.08 5.38 7.27
C ASP A 70 12.03 4.90 6.26
N VAL A 71 11.92 3.59 6.09
CA VAL A 71 10.96 2.94 5.19
C VAL A 71 10.05 2.06 6.02
N ILE A 72 8.75 2.10 5.74
CA ILE A 72 7.78 1.12 6.24
C ILE A 72 7.41 0.16 5.11
N MET A 73 7.25 -1.13 5.44
CA MET A 73 6.92 -2.17 4.46
C MET A 73 5.94 -3.19 5.05
N ALA A 74 4.87 -3.45 4.30
CA ALA A 74 3.96 -4.56 4.47
C ALA A 74 4.30 -5.65 3.43
N ALA A 75 4.68 -6.83 3.92
CA ALA A 75 5.20 -7.94 3.12
C ALA A 75 4.80 -9.31 3.70
N GLY A 76 3.52 -9.48 4.05
CA GLY A 76 2.95 -10.74 4.53
C GLY A 76 2.80 -11.80 3.42
N THR A 77 3.89 -12.10 2.72
CA THR A 77 3.93 -12.91 1.51
C THR A 77 4.37 -14.34 1.83
N PHE A 78 3.90 -15.32 1.05
CA PHE A 78 4.32 -16.72 1.19
C PHE A 78 5.80 -16.91 0.87
N ILE A 79 6.29 -16.20 -0.14
CA ILE A 79 7.72 -16.14 -0.47
C ILE A 79 8.27 -14.80 0.00
N GLN A 80 9.35 -14.84 0.78
CA GLN A 80 9.95 -13.65 1.37
C GLN A 80 10.36 -12.65 0.28
N GLY A 81 9.78 -11.44 0.33
CA GLY A 81 10.10 -10.36 -0.59
C GLY A 81 9.45 -10.47 -1.98
N ALA A 82 8.51 -11.40 -2.18
CA ALA A 82 7.82 -11.53 -3.46
C ALA A 82 6.81 -10.41 -3.70
N SER A 83 7.18 -9.41 -4.51
CA SER A 83 6.34 -8.25 -4.84
C SER A 83 5.22 -8.53 -5.86
N ILE A 84 5.14 -9.76 -6.39
CA ILE A 84 3.97 -10.22 -7.14
C ILE A 84 2.80 -10.58 -6.21
N GLU A 85 3.11 -10.92 -4.95
CA GLU A 85 2.12 -11.02 -3.89
C GLU A 85 1.77 -9.62 -3.37
N LEU A 86 0.62 -9.48 -2.71
CA LEU A 86 0.16 -8.18 -2.25
C LEU A 86 1.17 -7.60 -1.25
N SER A 87 1.65 -6.40 -1.53
CA SER A 87 2.59 -5.67 -0.66
C SER A 87 2.37 -4.16 -0.78
N ALA A 88 2.80 -3.44 0.25
CA ALA A 88 2.83 -1.98 0.22
C ALA A 88 4.04 -1.45 0.98
N ASP A 89 4.65 -0.38 0.49
CA ASP A 89 5.84 0.22 1.08
C ASP A 89 5.91 1.72 0.80
N ALA A 90 6.60 2.43 1.68
CA ALA A 90 6.73 3.89 1.57
C ALA A 90 7.98 4.41 2.30
N PRO A 91 8.72 5.37 1.73
CA PRO A 91 9.65 6.18 2.49
C PRO A 91 8.87 7.17 3.38
N MET A 92 9.29 7.33 4.63
CA MET A 92 8.65 8.19 5.64
C MET A 92 9.02 9.67 5.48
N ARG A 93 8.77 10.21 4.29
CA ARG A 93 9.04 11.60 3.93
C ARG A 93 7.90 12.21 3.13
N GLU A 94 7.84 13.54 3.11
CA GLU A 94 6.88 14.27 2.29
C GLU A 94 7.08 13.93 0.79
N PRO A 95 6.00 13.73 0.01
CA PRO A 95 4.57 13.92 0.35
C PRO A 95 3.83 12.66 0.83
N TYR A 96 4.54 11.73 1.48
CA TYR A 96 3.98 10.52 2.09
C TYR A 96 3.26 9.67 1.05
N VAL A 97 4.03 9.25 0.05
CA VAL A 97 3.56 8.41 -1.06
C VAL A 97 3.75 6.95 -0.68
N VAL A 98 2.65 6.20 -0.67
CA VAL A 98 2.70 4.74 -0.54
C VAL A 98 2.64 4.10 -1.93
N TYR A 99 3.47 3.09 -2.12
CA TYR A 99 3.45 2.20 -3.28
C TYR A 99 2.75 0.92 -2.87
N VAL A 100 1.78 0.48 -3.65
CA VAL A 100 1.05 -0.77 -3.48
C VAL A 100 1.08 -1.53 -4.78
N GLN A 101 1.41 -2.82 -4.70
CA GLN A 101 1.60 -3.67 -5.86
C GLN A 101 1.21 -5.12 -5.57
N GLY A 102 1.11 -5.89 -6.64
CA GLY A 102 0.88 -7.32 -6.58
C GLY A 102 -0.54 -7.69 -6.19
N GLY A 103 -0.66 -8.92 -5.69
CA GLY A 103 -1.91 -9.61 -5.36
C GLY A 103 -2.13 -10.78 -6.30
N LEU A 104 -1.99 -11.99 -5.77
CA LEU A 104 -2.17 -13.24 -6.52
C LEU A 104 -3.62 -13.39 -7.01
N LEU A 105 -4.56 -12.88 -6.23
CA LEU A 105 -5.99 -12.86 -6.51
C LEU A 105 -6.50 -11.43 -6.44
N TYR A 106 -7.39 -11.08 -7.37
CA TYR A 106 -8.02 -9.76 -7.39
C TYR A 106 -8.82 -9.50 -6.11
N GLU A 107 -9.48 -10.54 -5.59
CA GLU A 107 -10.29 -10.53 -4.39
C GLU A 107 -9.48 -10.17 -3.15
N GLN A 108 -8.23 -10.64 -3.07
CA GLN A 108 -7.31 -10.29 -1.98
C GLN A 108 -6.99 -8.80 -2.00
N GLY A 109 -6.56 -8.29 -3.18
CA GLY A 109 -6.26 -6.86 -3.34
C GLY A 109 -7.47 -5.97 -3.06
N LYS A 110 -8.67 -6.39 -3.50
CA LYS A 110 -9.92 -5.70 -3.22
C LYS A 110 -10.25 -5.68 -1.72
N LEU A 111 -10.14 -6.82 -1.03
CA LEU A 111 -10.42 -6.91 0.40
C LEU A 111 -9.47 -6.03 1.22
N ALA A 112 -8.17 -6.10 0.92
CA ALA A 112 -7.17 -5.26 1.58
C ALA A 112 -7.43 -3.77 1.35
N LEU A 113 -7.77 -3.37 0.12
CA LEU A 113 -8.15 -1.98 -0.17
C LEU A 113 -9.38 -1.53 0.62
N MET A 114 -10.43 -2.36 0.69
CA MET A 114 -11.64 -2.02 1.46
C MET A 114 -11.32 -1.76 2.93
N LYS A 115 -10.50 -2.62 3.53
CA LYS A 115 -10.08 -2.47 4.92
C LYS A 115 -9.15 -1.27 5.11
N ALA A 116 -8.20 -1.06 4.21
CA ALA A 116 -7.29 0.09 4.28
C ALA A 116 -8.04 1.42 4.18
N VAL A 117 -9.07 1.50 3.32
CA VAL A 117 -9.96 2.67 3.24
C VAL A 117 -10.73 2.88 4.54
N ASP A 118 -11.37 1.83 5.07
CA ASP A 118 -12.08 1.91 6.37
C ASP A 118 -11.14 2.37 7.49
N ARG A 119 -9.92 1.83 7.53
CA ARG A 119 -8.89 2.25 8.48
C ARG A 119 -8.54 3.73 8.33
N LEU A 120 -8.37 4.23 7.11
CA LEU A 120 -8.04 5.63 6.83
C LEU A 120 -9.19 6.59 7.20
N GLU A 121 -10.44 6.21 6.96
CA GLU A 121 -11.62 7.02 7.30
C GLU A 121 -11.84 7.10 8.82
N ASN A 122 -11.46 6.07 9.57
CA ASN A 122 -11.58 6.02 11.03
C ASN A 122 -10.36 6.59 11.79
N LEU A 123 -9.40 7.24 11.11
CA LEU A 123 -8.29 7.96 11.76
C LEU A 123 -8.69 9.34 12.31
N THR A 124 -9.81 9.88 11.85
CA THR A 124 -10.39 11.17 12.29
C THR A 124 -11.45 10.99 13.35
#